data_AF-A0A316L4B8-F1
#
_entry.id   AF-A0A316L4B8-F1
#
_cell.length_a   1.000
_cell.length_b   1.000
_cell.length_c   1.000
_cell.angle_alpha   90.00
_cell.angle_beta   90.00
_cell.angle_gamma   90.00
#
_symmetry.space_group_name_H-M   'P 1'
#
loop_
_entity.id
_entity.type
_entity.pdbx_description
1 polymer ?
#
loop_
_entity_poly.entity_id
_entity_poly.type
_entity_poly.pdbx_seq_one_letter_code
_entity_poly.pdbx_strand_id
1 'polypeptide(L)'
;MEAFNETYNETFKVTLSSNEKVVCLEEIISRLKKILYVYDKSQEPNSNYNYKVFCGGVALYVSSSNTLFDGELVNIVININSILTNRFDKGQIKKLVFESINFANYLLKKYQD
;
A
#
# COMPACT_ATOMS: atom_id res chain seq x y z
N MET A 1 -36.29 -15.73 33.18
CA MET A 1 -36.03 -14.44 32.52
C MET A 1 -34.53 -14.22 32.68
N GLU A 2 -33.75 -14.76 31.75
CA GLU A 2 -32.29 -14.66 31.80
C GLU A 2 -31.89 -13.30 31.23
N ALA A 3 -31.24 -12.49 32.06
CA ALA A 3 -30.59 -11.27 31.61
C ALA A 3 -29.41 -11.68 30.72
N PHE A 4 -29.57 -11.51 29.41
CA PHE A 4 -28.45 -11.52 28.48
C PHE A 4 -27.54 -10.35 28.84
N ASN A 5 -26.45 -10.64 29.56
CA ASN A 5 -25.34 -9.71 29.68
C ASN A 5 -24.77 -9.49 28.28
N GLU A 6 -25.06 -8.34 27.68
CA GLU A 6 -24.31 -7.83 26.54
C GLU A 6 -22.88 -7.59 27.00
N THR A 7 -22.01 -8.57 26.80
CA THR A 7 -20.56 -8.37 26.84
C THR A 7 -20.21 -7.38 25.74
N TYR A 8 -20.09 -6.10 26.09
CA TYR A 8 -19.44 -5.10 25.27
C TYR A 8 -17.98 -5.52 25.04
N ASN A 9 -17.74 -6.34 24.02
CA ASN A 9 -16.41 -6.52 23.47
C ASN A 9 -16.05 -5.24 22.72
N GLU A 10 -15.63 -4.21 23.45
CA GLU A 10 -14.97 -3.05 22.84
C GLU A 10 -13.68 -3.54 22.18
N THR A 11 -13.72 -3.81 20.87
CA THR A 11 -12.51 -4.05 20.10
C THR A 11 -11.70 -2.76 20.05
N PHE A 12 -10.68 -2.69 20.90
CA PHE A 12 -9.70 -1.61 20.90
C PHE A 12 -9.03 -1.54 19.51
N LYS A 13 -9.13 -0.37 18.86
CA LYS A 13 -8.61 -0.14 17.51
C LYS A 13 -7.61 1.01 17.54
N VAL A 14 -6.39 0.73 17.09
CA VAL A 14 -5.33 1.74 16.95
C VAL A 14 -5.33 2.24 15.51
N THR A 15 -5.51 3.55 15.34
CA THR A 15 -5.57 4.21 14.03
C THR A 15 -4.65 5.42 14.03
N LEU A 16 -4.04 5.74 12.90
CA LEU A 16 -3.27 6.99 12.76
C LEU A 16 -4.19 8.22 12.79
N SER A 17 -3.69 9.30 13.38
CA SER A 17 -4.28 10.64 13.21
C SER A 17 -4.16 11.12 11.76
N SER A 18 -4.96 12.11 11.34
CA SER A 18 -4.91 12.63 9.96
C SER A 18 -3.51 13.10 9.55
N ASN A 19 -2.78 13.78 10.43
CA ASN A 19 -1.42 14.23 10.15
C ASN A 19 -0.45 13.07 9.95
N GLU A 20 -0.54 12.02 10.77
CA GLU A 20 0.28 10.82 10.61
C GLU A 20 -0.08 10.05 9.33
N LYS A 21 -1.37 10.03 8.96
CA LYS A 21 -1.82 9.46 7.69
C LYS A 21 -1.23 10.21 6.50
N VAL A 22 -1.17 11.55 6.54
CA VAL A 22 -0.54 12.38 5.51
C VAL A 22 0.93 11.98 5.33
N VAL A 23 1.71 11.96 6.42
CA VAL A 23 3.14 11.59 6.35
C VAL A 23 3.32 10.17 5.81
N CYS A 24 2.50 9.22 6.26
CA CYS A 24 2.57 7.84 5.78
C CYS A 24 2.25 7.73 4.28
N LEU A 25 1.23 8.45 3.80
CA LEU A 25 0.83 8.46 2.39
C LEU A 25 1.93 9.04 1.48
N GLU A 26 2.60 10.11 1.90
CA GLU A 26 3.74 10.68 1.18
C GLU A 26 4.86 9.66 1.00
N GLU A 27 5.16 8.89 2.04
CA GLU A 27 6.14 7.81 1.97
C GLU A 27 5.69 6.66 1.05
N ILE A 28 4.41 6.25 1.14
CA ILE A 28 3.83 5.24 0.23
C ILE A 28 3.98 5.71 -1.22
N ILE A 29 3.61 6.95 -1.54
CA ILE A 29 3.72 7.51 -2.89
C ILE A 29 5.17 7.49 -3.38
N SER A 30 6.13 7.88 -2.53
CA SER A 30 7.56 7.84 -2.85
C SER A 30 8.04 6.42 -3.20
N ARG A 31 7.62 5.42 -2.41
CA ARG A 31 7.93 4.00 -2.63
C ARG A 31 7.29 3.47 -3.92
N LEU A 32 6.02 3.81 -4.18
CA LEU A 32 5.30 3.41 -5.39
C LEU A 32 5.98 3.95 -6.66
N LYS A 33 6.39 5.23 -6.67
CA LYS A 33 7.12 5.85 -7.80
C LYS A 33 8.41 5.12 -8.14
N LYS A 34 9.10 4.55 -7.14
CA LYS A 34 10.36 3.81 -7.33
C LYS A 34 10.18 2.43 -7.95
N ILE A 35 8.97 1.84 -7.95
CA ILE A 35 8.75 0.49 -8.50
C ILE A 35 9.17 0.41 -9.97
N LEU A 36 8.77 1.40 -10.79
CA LEU A 36 9.12 1.41 -12.21
C LEU A 36 10.62 1.61 -12.45
N TYR A 37 11.27 2.43 -11.61
CA TYR A 37 12.71 2.60 -11.65
C TYR A 37 13.44 1.27 -11.36
N VAL A 38 13.03 0.57 -10.29
CA VAL A 38 13.64 -0.72 -9.92
C VAL A 38 13.33 -1.79 -10.97
N TYR A 39 12.12 -1.77 -11.56
CA TYR A 39 11.80 -2.61 -12.70
C TYR A 39 12.80 -2.39 -13.83
N ASP A 40 12.98 -1.15 -14.29
CA ASP A 40 13.91 -0.84 -15.38
C ASP A 40 15.35 -1.26 -15.04
N LYS A 41 15.80 -0.98 -13.82
CA LYS A 41 17.12 -1.44 -13.35
C LYS A 41 17.24 -2.95 -13.32
N SER A 42 16.20 -3.70 -12.99
CA SER A 42 16.23 -5.17 -12.99
C SER A 42 16.31 -5.78 -14.40
N GLN A 43 16.04 -5.02 -15.46
CA GLN A 43 16.17 -5.48 -16.84
C GLN A 43 17.57 -5.23 -17.43
N GLU A 44 18.43 -4.48 -16.74
CA GLU A 44 19.80 -4.21 -17.20
C GLU A 44 20.67 -5.49 -17.11
N PRO A 45 21.61 -5.72 -18.06
CA PRO A 45 22.55 -6.82 -17.98
C PRO A 45 23.35 -6.78 -16.67
N ASN A 46 23.56 -7.95 -16.03
CA ASN A 46 24.28 -8.08 -14.76
C ASN A 46 23.68 -7.26 -13.59
N SER A 47 22.39 -6.95 -13.63
CA SER A 47 21.73 -6.21 -12.56
C SER A 47 21.60 -7.05 -11.28
N ASN A 48 21.93 -6.42 -10.15
CA ASN A 48 21.65 -6.95 -8.81
C ASN A 48 20.24 -6.54 -8.31
N TYR A 49 19.47 -5.79 -9.10
CA TYR A 49 18.13 -5.37 -8.72
C TYR A 49 17.12 -6.47 -9.00
N ASN A 50 16.24 -6.71 -8.03
CA ASN A 50 15.06 -7.54 -8.20
C ASN A 50 13.81 -6.73 -7.85
N TYR A 51 13.04 -6.37 -8.87
CA TYR A 51 11.83 -5.56 -8.68
C TYR A 51 10.75 -6.28 -7.88
N LYS A 52 10.69 -7.61 -7.93
CA LYS A 52 9.76 -8.40 -7.12
C LYS A 52 10.11 -8.31 -5.64
N VAL A 53 11.40 -8.39 -5.30
CA VAL A 53 11.87 -8.20 -3.91
C VAL A 53 11.52 -6.80 -3.43
N PHE A 54 11.76 -5.77 -4.25
CA PHE A 54 11.37 -4.40 -3.92
C PHE A 54 9.85 -4.26 -3.72
N CYS A 55 9.04 -4.83 -4.64
CA CYS A 55 7.58 -4.84 -4.51
C CYS A 55 7.13 -5.58 -3.24
N GLY A 56 7.80 -6.66 -2.84
CA GLY A 56 7.55 -7.37 -1.58
C GLY A 56 7.75 -6.45 -0.37
N GLY A 57 8.84 -5.68 -0.35
CA GLY A 57 9.07 -4.67 0.68
C GLY A 57 7.99 -3.58 0.71
N VAL A 58 7.54 -3.12 -0.47
CA VAL A 58 6.42 -2.17 -0.57
C VAL A 58 5.11 -2.80 -0.07
N ALA A 59 4.81 -4.04 -0.46
CA ALA A 59 3.60 -4.74 -0.04
C ALA A 59 3.54 -4.91 1.48
N LEU A 60 4.65 -5.28 2.11
CA LEU A 60 4.75 -5.39 3.57
C LEU A 60 4.48 -4.04 4.24
N TYR A 61 5.11 -2.97 3.76
CA TYR A 61 4.91 -1.64 4.32
C TYR A 61 3.45 -1.19 4.21
N VAL A 62 2.86 -1.25 3.01
CA VAL A 62 1.47 -0.82 2.78
C VAL A 62 0.48 -1.69 3.56
N SER A 63 0.71 -3.00 3.66
CA SER A 63 -0.17 -3.91 4.41
C SER A 63 -0.17 -3.61 5.89
N SER A 64 1.02 -3.36 6.48
CA SER A 64 1.13 -2.94 7.88
C SER A 64 0.45 -1.59 8.12
N SER A 65 0.64 -0.63 7.21
CA SER A 65 -0.06 0.66 7.28
C SER A 65 -1.57 0.51 7.12
N ASN A 66 -2.05 -0.43 6.31
CA ASN A 66 -3.48 -0.62 6.05
C ASN A 66 -4.29 -0.88 7.32
N THR A 67 -3.71 -1.63 8.26
CA THR A 67 -4.31 -1.87 9.58
C THR A 67 -4.51 -0.56 10.36
N LEU A 68 -3.55 0.35 10.28
CA LEU A 68 -3.59 1.66 10.95
C LEU A 68 -4.42 2.71 10.18
N PHE A 69 -4.81 2.39 8.94
CA PHE A 69 -5.66 3.16 8.04
C PHE A 69 -7.09 2.60 7.95
N ASP A 70 -7.48 1.71 8.86
CA ASP A 70 -8.83 1.15 8.88
C ASP A 70 -9.24 0.40 7.60
N GLY A 71 -8.25 -0.18 6.90
CA GLY A 71 -8.49 -0.88 5.65
C GLY A 71 -8.55 0.03 4.42
N GLU A 72 -8.41 1.36 4.56
CA GLU A 72 -8.53 2.29 3.43
C GLU A 72 -7.45 2.08 2.35
N LEU A 73 -6.33 1.41 2.65
CA LEU A 73 -5.23 1.15 1.69
C LEU A 73 -5.38 -0.19 0.94
N VAL A 74 -6.47 -0.94 1.12
CA VAL A 74 -6.63 -2.29 0.58
C VAL A 74 -6.43 -2.38 -0.94
N ASN A 75 -6.87 -1.36 -1.69
CA ASN A 75 -6.68 -1.31 -3.15
C ASN A 75 -5.19 -1.25 -3.54
N ILE A 76 -4.39 -0.49 -2.79
CA ILE A 76 -2.93 -0.44 -3.01
C ILE A 76 -2.33 -1.81 -2.68
N VAL A 77 -2.73 -2.42 -1.57
CA VAL A 77 -2.26 -3.76 -1.17
C VAL A 77 -2.52 -4.79 -2.28
N ILE A 78 -3.74 -4.83 -2.83
CA ILE A 78 -4.13 -5.74 -3.92
C ILE A 78 -3.27 -5.51 -5.16
N ASN A 79 -3.07 -4.26 -5.56
CA ASN A 79 -2.29 -3.92 -6.75
C ASN A 79 -0.82 -4.34 -6.62
N ILE A 80 -0.18 -4.09 -5.47
CA ILE A 80 1.22 -4.47 -5.25
C ILE A 80 1.36 -5.99 -5.14
N ASN A 81 0.43 -6.68 -4.46
CA ASN A 81 0.42 -8.14 -4.43
C ASN A 81 0.21 -8.74 -5.81
N SER A 82 -0.60 -8.13 -6.66
CA SER A 82 -0.78 -8.55 -8.05
C SER A 82 0.52 -8.44 -8.83
N ILE A 83 1.25 -7.32 -8.68
CA ILE A 83 2.59 -7.15 -9.27
C ILE A 83 3.55 -8.20 -8.72
N LEU A 84 3.49 -8.57 -7.44
CA LEU A 84 4.40 -9.54 -6.83
C LEU A 84 4.14 -10.97 -7.33
N THR A 85 2.89 -11.38 -7.42
CA THR A 85 2.50 -12.79 -7.63
C THR A 85 2.34 -13.18 -9.10
N ASN A 86 2.12 -12.22 -10.01
CA ASN A 86 1.84 -12.50 -11.42
C ASN A 86 3.01 -12.14 -12.34
N ARG A 87 3.05 -12.70 -13.55
CA ARG A 87 3.96 -12.25 -14.62
C ARG A 87 3.25 -11.20 -15.45
N PHE A 88 3.68 -9.94 -15.30
CA PHE A 88 3.14 -8.80 -16.05
C PHE A 88 4.20 -8.18 -16.92
N ASP A 89 3.76 -7.61 -18.05
CA ASP A 89 4.59 -6.71 -18.84
C ASP A 89 4.73 -5.33 -18.16
N LYS A 90 5.67 -4.52 -18.65
CA LYS A 90 5.93 -3.18 -18.11
C LYS A 90 4.69 -2.28 -18.15
N GLY A 91 3.85 -2.39 -19.17
CA GLY A 91 2.63 -1.59 -19.32
C GLY A 91 1.61 -1.90 -18.24
N GLN A 92 1.38 -3.18 -17.98
CA GLN A 92 0.50 -3.66 -16.90
C GLN A 92 1.02 -3.24 -15.52
N ILE A 93 2.32 -3.38 -15.26
CA ILE A 93 2.94 -2.92 -14.00
C ILE A 93 2.74 -1.41 -13.83
N LYS A 94 3.02 -0.63 -14.88
CA LYS A 94 2.85 0.83 -14.87
C LYS A 94 1.41 1.25 -14.58
N LYS A 95 0.43 0.56 -15.17
CA LYS A 95 -0.99 0.81 -14.90
C LYS A 95 -1.30 0.64 -13.41
N LEU A 96 -0.96 -0.50 -12.82
CA LEU A 96 -1.22 -0.80 -11.41
C LEU A 96 -0.50 0.17 -10.45
N VAL A 97 0.75 0.56 -10.77
CA VAL A 97 1.50 1.56 -10.00
C VAL A 97 0.79 2.91 -10.03
N PHE A 98 0.33 3.37 -11.20
CA PHE A 98 -0.36 4.65 -11.31
C PHE A 98 -1.74 4.67 -10.68
N GLU A 99 -2.51 3.59 -10.80
CA GLU A 99 -3.78 3.46 -10.07
C GLU A 99 -3.55 3.58 -8.56
N SER A 100 -2.51 2.92 -8.05
CA SER A 100 -2.12 2.98 -6.64
C SER A 100 -1.69 4.39 -6.20
N ILE A 101 -0.89 5.09 -7.03
CA ILE A 101 -0.45 6.47 -6.75
C ILE A 101 -1.65 7.43 -6.77
N ASN A 102 -2.55 7.30 -7.74
CA ASN A 102 -3.73 8.16 -7.85
C ASN A 102 -4.65 7.99 -6.65
N PHE A 103 -4.85 6.74 -6.20
CA PHE A 103 -5.64 6.47 -5.01
C PHE A 103 -4.97 7.00 -3.74
N ALA A 104 -3.65 6.84 -3.59
CA ALA A 104 -2.91 7.42 -2.46
C ALA A 104 -2.99 8.97 -2.46
N ASN A 105 -2.89 9.62 -3.62
CA ASN A 105 -3.06 11.07 -3.74
C ASN A 105 -4.50 11.52 -3.41
N TYR A 106 -5.51 10.73 -3.76
CA TYR A 106 -6.88 11.00 -3.37
C TYR A 106 -7.03 10.98 -1.84
N LEU A 107 -6.49 9.95 -1.17
CA LEU A 107 -6.48 9.88 0.29
C LEU A 107 -5.69 11.03 0.91
N LEU A 108 -4.55 11.40 0.31
CA LEU A 108 -3.71 12.49 0.81
C LEU A 108 -4.49 13.80 0.88
N LYS A 109 -5.22 14.14 -0.20
CA LYS A 109 -6.09 15.32 -0.23
C LYS A 109 -7.20 15.23 0.83
N LYS A 110 -7.88 14.07 0.91
CA LYS A 110 -8.93 13.82 1.91
C LYS A 110 -8.48 14.08 3.34
N TYR A 111 -7.21 13.83 3.69
CA TYR A 111 -6.68 14.03 5.05
C TYR A 111 -6.01 15.39 5.27
N GLN A 112 -5.78 16.16 4.20
CA GLN A 112 -5.28 17.53 4.27
C GLN A 112 -6.40 18.57 4.34
N ASP A 113 -7.59 18.22 3.82
CA ASP A 113 -8.83 19.00 3.93
C ASP A 113 -9.48 18.83 5.31
#